data_AF-A0A9X4KTK5-F1
#
_entry.id   AF-A0A9X4KTK5-F1
#
_cell.length_a   1.000
_cell.length_b   1.000
_cell.length_c   1.000
_cell.angle_alpha   90.00
_cell.angle_beta   90.00
_cell.angle_gamma   90.00
#
_symmetry.space_group_name_H-M   'P 1'
#
loop_
_entity.id
_entity.type
_entity.pdbx_description
1 polymer ?
#
loop_
_entity_poly.entity_id
_entity_poly.type
_entity_poly.pdbx_seq_one_letter_code
_entity_poly.pdbx_strand_id
1 'polypeptide(L)'
;MQCTFGWDWVHRLVSYGIWRPVYIEAKPAGEIAHSWVRTLAIHEDAAALAWEVEAAGLKQDSVLRLGLAAPGGEPVWSFVTGISPAQPVVKGELRVEQPQLWWPAGYGEPALYRFSVSLTASGGEALDTRSDEIGIRIVEVEQIPDDRGSSFTIVVNGERIFAKGGNWVPADPFPSAVTAERYSHLLQLLVDGHMNMLRVWGGGTYELPAFWQTCNRLGILVSVDFMMACAEYPDDEPWFIAAMKKEVASTIKQLRNHPSLVIWYGDNELAMNNNEEDDYWGKRVCAEVTTPLCAELDPSRPFFPTSPIYGRPFNSQDAGDCHVSPWYEVDFLLGDMRDYRERIREGRGRFLSESAIPGSPPLSSLLKMMTMADVADEQADIWEFRTKDNPYNGQDELTHYRLLEKTAAALFGGERGPA
;
A
#
# COMPACT_ATOMS: atom_id res chain seq x y z
N MET A 1 1.94 14.84 1.49
CA MET A 1 2.96 13.83 1.17
C MET A 1 4.24 14.22 1.88
N GLN A 2 4.62 13.44 2.89
CA GLN A 2 5.72 13.77 3.81
C GLN A 2 7.06 13.90 3.07
N CYS A 3 7.36 12.97 2.15
CA CYS A 3 8.64 12.94 1.43
C CYS A 3 8.92 14.19 0.58
N THR A 4 7.91 15.01 0.24
CA THR A 4 8.15 16.29 -0.48
C THR A 4 8.94 17.31 0.33
N PHE A 5 8.99 17.17 1.67
CA PHE A 5 9.81 18.01 2.53
C PHE A 5 11.30 17.61 2.55
N GLY A 6 11.65 16.54 1.82
CA GLY A 6 12.96 15.88 1.82
C GLY A 6 12.84 14.50 2.49
N TRP A 7 13.52 13.51 1.93
CA TRP A 7 13.68 12.18 2.53
C TRP A 7 15.06 11.62 2.16
N ASP A 8 15.44 10.48 2.71
CA ASP A 8 16.74 9.83 2.49
C ASP A 8 16.94 9.27 1.07
N TRP A 9 15.96 9.48 0.17
CA TRP A 9 16.01 9.18 -1.26
C TRP A 9 15.46 10.29 -2.17
N VAL A 10 14.95 11.43 -1.63
CA VAL A 10 14.40 12.53 -2.45
C VAL A 10 14.76 13.92 -1.94
N HIS A 11 15.00 14.85 -2.88
CA HIS A 11 15.19 16.26 -2.57
C HIS A 11 13.93 16.91 -2.00
N ARG A 12 14.13 17.99 -1.22
CA ARG A 12 13.04 18.86 -0.78
C ARG A 12 12.41 19.58 -1.98
N LEU A 13 11.22 19.14 -2.36
CA LEU A 13 10.41 19.65 -3.47
C LEU A 13 8.98 19.90 -2.99
N VAL A 14 8.81 20.90 -2.11
CA VAL A 14 7.51 21.25 -1.54
C VAL A 14 6.65 21.91 -2.60
N SER A 15 5.77 21.13 -3.21
CA SER A 15 4.84 21.60 -4.25
C SER A 15 3.49 22.02 -3.68
N TYR A 16 2.79 22.90 -4.39
CA TYR A 16 1.40 23.26 -4.11
C TYR A 16 0.64 23.36 -5.44
N GLY A 17 -0.63 22.98 -5.45
CA GLY A 17 -1.46 23.06 -6.64
C GLY A 17 -2.65 22.10 -6.63
N ILE A 18 -3.45 22.20 -7.69
CA ILE A 18 -4.55 21.29 -7.96
C ILE A 18 -3.97 20.03 -8.58
N TRP A 19 -3.69 19.02 -7.75
CA TRP A 19 -2.99 17.81 -8.18
C TRP A 19 -3.91 16.66 -8.61
N ARG A 20 -5.23 16.80 -8.38
CA ARG A 20 -6.28 15.87 -8.84
C ARG A 20 -7.24 16.60 -9.79
N PRO A 21 -7.95 15.88 -10.67
CA PRO A 21 -8.91 16.48 -11.59
C PRO A 21 -9.98 17.33 -10.89
N VAL A 22 -10.45 18.38 -11.58
CA VAL A 22 -11.55 19.24 -11.16
C VAL A 22 -12.68 19.11 -12.18
N TYR A 23 -13.88 18.87 -11.70
CA TYR A 23 -15.07 18.67 -12.53
C TYR A 23 -16.16 19.66 -12.13
N ILE A 24 -17.01 20.01 -13.10
CA ILE A 24 -18.30 20.64 -12.85
C ILE A 24 -19.35 19.58 -13.15
N GLU A 25 -20.05 19.13 -12.12
CA GLU A 25 -21.06 18.07 -12.23
C GLU A 25 -22.43 18.64 -11.91
N ALA A 26 -23.40 18.42 -12.80
CA ALA A 26 -24.81 18.67 -12.51
C ALA A 26 -25.33 17.51 -11.66
N LYS A 27 -25.49 17.74 -10.35
CA LYS A 27 -25.89 16.68 -9.42
C LYS A 27 -27.31 16.18 -9.70
N PRO A 28 -27.53 14.87 -9.90
CA PRO A 28 -28.87 14.29 -10.02
C PRO A 28 -29.64 14.39 -8.70
N ALA A 29 -30.97 14.19 -8.76
CA ALA A 29 -31.86 14.14 -7.57
C ALA A 29 -31.70 12.84 -6.72
N GLY A 30 -30.48 12.29 -6.70
CA GLY A 30 -30.07 11.04 -6.09
C GLY A 30 -28.78 10.52 -6.72
N GLU A 31 -27.75 10.25 -5.92
CA GLU A 31 -26.49 9.66 -6.37
C GLU A 31 -26.13 8.43 -5.54
N ILE A 32 -25.39 7.49 -6.11
CA ILE A 32 -24.81 6.36 -5.38
C ILE A 32 -23.56 6.89 -4.68
N ALA A 33 -23.63 7.15 -3.38
CA ALA A 33 -22.49 7.67 -2.63
C ALA A 33 -21.39 6.60 -2.49
N HIS A 34 -21.79 5.38 -2.13
CA HIS A 34 -20.89 4.25 -1.94
C HIS A 34 -21.52 2.94 -2.42
N SER A 35 -20.68 2.07 -2.99
CA SER A 35 -20.98 0.67 -3.25
C SER A 35 -19.84 -0.19 -2.73
N TRP A 36 -20.14 -1.24 -1.99
CA TRP A 36 -19.14 -2.12 -1.40
C TRP A 36 -19.58 -3.56 -1.50
N VAL A 37 -18.66 -4.42 -1.92
CA VAL A 37 -18.83 -5.87 -1.92
C VAL A 37 -17.65 -6.51 -1.22
N ARG A 38 -17.91 -7.47 -0.34
CA ARG A 38 -16.87 -8.23 0.35
C ARG A 38 -17.21 -9.72 0.38
N THR A 39 -16.18 -10.55 0.35
CA THR A 39 -16.30 -11.99 0.56
C THR A 39 -16.54 -12.28 2.04
N LEU A 40 -17.54 -13.10 2.35
CA LEU A 40 -17.84 -13.59 3.70
C LEU A 40 -17.19 -14.94 3.96
N ALA A 41 -17.34 -15.85 3.00
CA ALA A 41 -16.85 -17.22 3.09
C ALA A 41 -16.64 -17.79 1.68
N ILE A 42 -15.67 -18.69 1.56
CA ILE A 42 -15.42 -19.50 0.37
C ILE A 42 -15.58 -20.96 0.79
N HIS A 43 -16.44 -21.68 0.08
CA HIS A 43 -16.63 -23.13 0.18
C HIS A 43 -16.22 -23.77 -1.15
N GLU A 44 -16.17 -25.11 -1.20
CA GLU A 44 -15.68 -25.87 -2.35
C GLU A 44 -16.37 -25.46 -3.68
N ASP A 45 -17.70 -25.33 -3.68
CA ASP A 45 -18.48 -25.05 -4.89
C ASP A 45 -19.12 -23.65 -4.91
N ALA A 46 -18.88 -22.80 -3.90
CA ALA A 46 -19.54 -21.50 -3.82
C ALA A 46 -18.83 -20.49 -2.92
N ALA A 47 -19.03 -19.20 -3.22
CA ALA A 47 -18.67 -18.10 -2.35
C ALA A 47 -19.91 -17.35 -1.87
N ALA A 48 -19.93 -16.99 -0.59
CA ALA A 48 -20.91 -16.07 -0.01
C ALA A 48 -20.29 -14.67 0.06
N LEU A 49 -20.99 -13.67 -0.47
CA LEU A 49 -20.57 -12.27 -0.50
C LEU A 49 -21.64 -11.40 0.18
N ALA A 50 -21.22 -10.34 0.85
CA ALA A 50 -22.09 -9.27 1.32
C ALA A 50 -21.92 -8.04 0.44
N TRP A 51 -23.01 -7.32 0.21
CA TRP A 51 -23.02 -6.05 -0.49
C TRP A 51 -23.72 -4.97 0.34
N GLU A 52 -23.26 -3.74 0.17
CA GLU A 52 -23.82 -2.53 0.77
C GLU A 52 -23.83 -1.41 -0.28
N VAL A 53 -24.97 -0.72 -0.39
CA VAL A 53 -25.12 0.47 -1.24
C VAL A 53 -25.67 1.60 -0.40
N GLU A 54 -24.98 2.74 -0.43
CA GLU A 54 -25.38 4.00 0.18
C GLU A 54 -25.72 4.99 -0.93
N ALA A 55 -26.88 5.63 -0.84
CA ALA A 55 -27.29 6.70 -1.75
C ALA A 55 -27.36 8.04 -1.01
N ALA A 56 -27.05 9.12 -1.70
CA ALA A 56 -27.13 10.49 -1.19
C ALA A 56 -28.06 11.34 -2.07
N GLY A 57 -28.63 12.40 -1.49
CA GLY A 57 -29.40 13.39 -2.26
C GLY A 57 -30.79 12.94 -2.73
N LEU A 58 -31.24 11.73 -2.37
CA LEU A 58 -32.57 11.22 -2.70
C LEU A 58 -33.68 12.17 -2.27
N LYS A 59 -34.58 12.51 -3.19
CA LYS A 59 -35.77 13.35 -2.92
C LYS A 59 -37.05 12.57 -2.71
N GLN A 60 -37.07 11.33 -3.18
CA GLN A 60 -38.22 10.42 -3.15
C GLN A 60 -37.72 8.98 -3.16
N ASP A 61 -38.65 8.05 -2.93
CA ASP A 61 -38.38 6.62 -3.05
C ASP A 61 -37.88 6.30 -4.46
N SER A 62 -36.89 5.43 -4.50
CA SER A 62 -36.16 5.06 -5.71
C SER A 62 -35.93 3.54 -5.73
N VAL A 63 -35.51 3.04 -6.88
CA VAL A 63 -35.22 1.63 -7.13
C VAL A 63 -33.73 1.47 -7.39
N LEU A 64 -33.12 0.52 -6.70
CA LEU A 64 -31.77 0.03 -6.97
C LEU A 64 -31.86 -1.26 -7.79
N ARG A 65 -31.06 -1.32 -8.87
CA ARG A 65 -30.80 -2.53 -9.64
C ARG A 65 -29.33 -2.88 -9.49
N LEU A 66 -29.07 -4.06 -8.94
CA LEU A 66 -27.74 -4.59 -8.70
C LEU A 66 -27.50 -5.73 -9.68
N GLY A 67 -26.26 -5.84 -10.17
CA GLY A 67 -25.83 -6.92 -11.05
C GLY A 67 -24.40 -7.33 -10.73
N LEU A 68 -24.10 -8.61 -10.92
CA LEU A 68 -22.75 -9.14 -10.87
C LEU A 68 -22.48 -9.92 -12.16
N ALA A 69 -21.44 -9.54 -12.87
CA ALA A 69 -20.96 -10.26 -14.05
C ALA A 69 -19.62 -10.96 -13.75
N ALA A 70 -19.48 -12.19 -14.23
CA ALA A 70 -18.26 -12.97 -14.18
C ALA A 70 -17.12 -12.28 -14.96
N PRO A 71 -15.85 -12.70 -14.78
CA PRO A 71 -14.71 -12.14 -15.53
C PRO A 71 -14.89 -12.18 -17.07
N GLY A 72 -15.63 -13.16 -17.59
CA GLY A 72 -15.98 -13.25 -19.02
C GLY A 72 -17.12 -12.33 -19.48
N GLY A 73 -17.73 -11.56 -18.57
CA GLY A 73 -18.84 -10.65 -18.84
C GLY A 73 -20.24 -11.24 -18.66
N GLU A 74 -20.35 -12.55 -18.46
CA GLU A 74 -21.65 -13.23 -18.27
C GLU A 74 -22.30 -12.82 -16.94
N PRO A 75 -23.59 -12.44 -16.93
CA PRO A 75 -24.30 -12.10 -15.70
C PRO A 75 -24.55 -13.35 -14.85
N VAL A 76 -24.04 -13.34 -13.62
CA VAL A 76 -24.16 -14.46 -12.66
C VAL A 76 -25.15 -14.18 -11.54
N TRP A 77 -25.49 -12.91 -11.30
CA TRP A 77 -26.44 -12.54 -10.26
C TRP A 77 -27.09 -11.17 -10.57
N SER A 78 -28.34 -11.01 -10.13
CA SER A 78 -29.04 -9.73 -10.19
C SER A 78 -30.00 -9.59 -9.00
N PHE A 79 -30.25 -8.36 -8.59
CA PHE A 79 -31.16 -8.05 -7.49
C PHE A 79 -31.80 -6.68 -7.68
N VAL A 80 -33.04 -6.54 -7.22
CA VAL A 80 -33.80 -5.29 -7.32
C VAL A 80 -34.43 -5.01 -5.97
N THR A 81 -34.25 -3.80 -5.47
CA THR A 81 -34.81 -3.37 -4.17
C THR A 81 -35.16 -1.90 -4.19
N GLY A 82 -36.04 -1.49 -3.28
CA GLY A 82 -36.29 -0.07 -3.01
C GLY A 82 -35.18 0.55 -2.16
N ILE A 83 -35.03 1.88 -2.28
CA ILE A 83 -34.22 2.73 -1.41
C ILE A 83 -34.95 4.07 -1.22
N SER A 84 -34.85 4.68 -0.04
CA SER A 84 -35.58 5.91 0.27
C SER A 84 -34.72 6.93 1.01
N PRO A 85 -35.12 8.21 1.07
CA PRO A 85 -34.43 9.20 1.89
C PRO A 85 -34.40 8.83 3.39
N ALA A 86 -35.39 8.09 3.87
CA ALA A 86 -35.46 7.62 5.26
C ALA A 86 -34.57 6.40 5.53
N GLN A 87 -34.25 5.62 4.48
CA GLN A 87 -33.36 4.47 4.52
C GLN A 87 -32.37 4.54 3.35
N PRO A 88 -31.35 5.43 3.42
CA PRO A 88 -30.42 5.67 2.32
C PRO A 88 -29.32 4.61 2.20
N VAL A 89 -29.35 3.58 3.05
CA VAL A 89 -28.41 2.46 3.04
C VAL A 89 -29.17 1.15 2.96
N VAL A 90 -28.82 0.32 1.98
CA VAL A 90 -29.37 -1.03 1.80
C VAL A 90 -28.23 -2.02 1.76
N LYS A 91 -28.42 -3.16 2.43
CA LYS A 91 -27.43 -4.23 2.54
C LYS A 91 -28.08 -5.56 2.21
N GLY A 92 -27.29 -6.51 1.73
CA GLY A 92 -27.73 -7.87 1.53
C GLY A 92 -26.57 -8.82 1.28
N GLU A 93 -26.93 -10.07 1.00
CA GLU A 93 -25.97 -11.11 0.68
C GLU A 93 -26.28 -11.70 -0.70
N LEU A 94 -25.26 -12.25 -1.34
CA LEU A 94 -25.38 -12.99 -2.58
C LEU A 94 -24.47 -14.22 -2.53
N ARG A 95 -24.85 -15.24 -3.29
CA ARG A 95 -24.10 -16.47 -3.46
C ARG A 95 -23.64 -16.59 -4.91
N VAL A 96 -22.35 -16.84 -5.11
CA VAL A 96 -21.76 -17.13 -6.43
C VAL A 96 -21.43 -18.62 -6.46
N GLU A 97 -22.14 -19.38 -7.28
CA GLU A 97 -21.81 -20.79 -7.53
C GLU A 97 -20.57 -20.88 -8.42
N GLN A 98 -19.72 -21.88 -8.18
CA GLN A 98 -18.49 -22.16 -8.92
C GLN A 98 -17.63 -20.88 -9.13
N PRO A 99 -17.25 -20.19 -8.04
CA PRO A 99 -16.61 -18.89 -8.12
C PRO A 99 -15.21 -18.99 -8.74
N GLN A 100 -14.88 -18.06 -9.64
CA GLN A 100 -13.51 -17.84 -10.09
C GLN A 100 -12.83 -16.96 -9.05
N LEU A 101 -11.94 -17.53 -8.25
CA LEU A 101 -11.28 -16.79 -7.16
C LEU A 101 -10.22 -15.83 -7.71
N TRP A 102 -10.04 -14.70 -7.03
CA TRP A 102 -8.91 -13.80 -7.29
C TRP A 102 -7.66 -14.36 -6.60
N TRP A 103 -6.60 -14.58 -7.37
CA TRP A 103 -5.31 -15.06 -6.87
C TRP A 103 -4.18 -14.04 -7.12
N PRO A 104 -3.16 -14.00 -6.25
CA PRO A 104 -1.97 -13.22 -6.51
C PRO A 104 -1.09 -13.85 -7.59
N ALA A 105 -0.22 -13.01 -8.16
CA ALA A 105 0.74 -13.39 -9.19
C ALA A 105 1.58 -14.60 -8.77
N GLY A 106 1.58 -15.63 -9.61
CA GLY A 106 2.28 -16.89 -9.37
C GLY A 106 1.48 -17.95 -8.61
N TYR A 107 0.25 -17.65 -8.16
CA TYR A 107 -0.61 -18.60 -7.44
C TYR A 107 -1.93 -18.92 -8.16
N GLY A 108 -2.28 -18.17 -9.21
CA GLY A 108 -3.46 -18.42 -10.02
C GLY A 108 -3.85 -17.18 -10.83
N GLU A 109 -5.01 -17.25 -11.48
CA GLU A 109 -5.55 -16.11 -12.23
C GLU A 109 -6.16 -15.05 -11.29
N PRO A 110 -5.88 -13.76 -11.48
CA PRO A 110 -6.50 -12.67 -10.72
C PRO A 110 -7.91 -12.37 -11.24
N ALA A 111 -8.85 -13.30 -11.03
CA ALA A 111 -10.23 -13.17 -11.53
C ALA A 111 -10.95 -11.94 -10.96
N LEU A 112 -11.47 -11.09 -11.85
CA LEU A 112 -12.21 -9.86 -11.49
C LEU A 112 -13.65 -9.93 -12.01
N TYR A 113 -14.60 -9.82 -11.09
CA TYR A 113 -16.02 -9.66 -11.42
C TYR A 113 -16.35 -8.16 -11.55
N ARG A 114 -17.42 -7.88 -12.28
CA ARG A 114 -17.98 -6.53 -12.37
C ARG A 114 -19.27 -6.44 -11.56
N PHE A 115 -19.24 -5.69 -10.46
CA PHE A 115 -20.46 -5.32 -9.74
C PHE A 115 -21.00 -4.02 -10.33
N SER A 116 -22.30 -3.97 -10.62
CA SER A 116 -22.96 -2.81 -11.20
C SER A 116 -24.18 -2.41 -10.37
N VAL A 117 -24.34 -1.11 -10.14
CA VAL A 117 -25.45 -0.52 -9.39
C VAL A 117 -26.08 0.56 -10.26
N SER A 118 -27.38 0.45 -10.53
CA SER A 118 -28.17 1.50 -11.18
C SER A 118 -29.24 2.01 -10.24
N LEU A 119 -29.32 3.33 -10.10
CA LEU A 119 -30.31 4.03 -9.30
C LEU A 119 -31.31 4.73 -10.23
N THR A 120 -32.59 4.40 -10.06
CA THR A 120 -33.69 5.02 -10.82
C THR A 120 -34.75 5.55 -9.87
N ALA A 121 -35.31 6.73 -10.14
CA ALA A 121 -36.46 7.24 -9.41
C ALA A 121 -37.67 6.30 -9.59
N SER A 122 -38.62 6.30 -8.66
CA SER A 122 -39.83 5.44 -8.77
C SER A 122 -40.65 5.66 -10.06
N GLY A 123 -40.54 6.85 -10.68
CA GLY A 123 -41.15 7.17 -11.97
C GLY A 123 -40.39 6.66 -13.20
N GLY A 124 -39.25 5.96 -13.03
CA GLY A 124 -38.45 5.37 -14.10
C GLY A 124 -37.29 6.23 -14.63
N GLU A 125 -37.12 7.45 -14.14
CA GLU A 125 -35.98 8.31 -14.48
C GLU A 125 -34.67 7.72 -13.95
N ALA A 126 -33.64 7.63 -14.79
CA ALA A 126 -32.30 7.21 -14.38
C ALA A 126 -31.59 8.35 -13.63
N LEU A 127 -31.11 8.06 -12.42
CA LEU A 127 -30.47 9.05 -11.56
C LEU A 127 -28.94 8.89 -11.55
N ASP A 128 -28.45 7.67 -11.36
CA ASP A 128 -27.01 7.39 -11.32
C ASP A 128 -26.72 5.93 -11.68
N THR A 129 -25.50 5.63 -12.11
CA THR A 129 -25.00 4.27 -12.31
C THR A 129 -23.52 4.19 -11.97
N ARG A 130 -23.15 3.16 -11.20
CA ARG A 130 -21.77 2.87 -10.84
C ARG A 130 -21.41 1.43 -11.14
N SER A 131 -20.12 1.21 -11.34
CA SER A 131 -19.56 -0.12 -11.51
C SER A 131 -18.21 -0.21 -10.84
N ASP A 132 -18.01 -1.29 -10.07
CA ASP A 132 -16.79 -1.61 -9.36
C ASP A 132 -16.25 -2.96 -9.85
N GLU A 133 -14.92 -3.07 -9.96
CA GLU A 133 -14.25 -4.36 -10.14
C GLU A 133 -13.99 -4.97 -8.77
N ILE A 134 -14.41 -6.21 -8.58
CA ILE A 134 -14.25 -6.94 -7.31
C ILE A 134 -13.53 -8.26 -7.56
N GLY A 135 -12.75 -8.71 -6.58
CA GLY A 135 -12.17 -10.06 -6.58
C GLY A 135 -12.75 -10.88 -5.43
N ILE A 136 -13.15 -12.12 -5.71
CA ILE A 136 -13.60 -13.05 -4.67
C ILE A 136 -12.35 -13.69 -4.06
N ARG A 137 -12.01 -13.28 -2.84
CA ARG A 137 -10.90 -13.85 -2.07
C ARG A 137 -11.10 -13.67 -0.57
N ILE A 138 -10.44 -14.50 0.22
CA ILE A 138 -10.22 -14.30 1.66
C ILE A 138 -8.74 -14.03 1.88
N VAL A 139 -8.43 -13.09 2.79
CA VAL A 139 -7.06 -12.83 3.21
C VAL A 139 -6.94 -12.80 4.72
N GLU A 140 -5.89 -13.41 5.21
CA GLU A 140 -5.54 -13.49 6.63
C GLU A 140 -4.03 -13.32 6.78
N VAL A 141 -3.59 -12.99 8.00
CA VAL A 141 -2.18 -13.07 8.40
C VAL A 141 -2.07 -14.06 9.54
N GLU A 142 -1.45 -15.19 9.24
CA GLU A 142 -1.25 -16.29 10.18
C GLU A 142 -0.12 -15.95 11.16
N GLN A 143 -0.46 -15.98 12.46
CA GLN A 143 0.45 -15.72 13.58
C GLN A 143 0.47 -16.90 14.55
N ILE A 144 1.11 -17.99 14.14
CA ILE A 144 1.25 -19.22 14.91
C ILE A 144 2.56 -19.18 15.71
N PRO A 145 2.51 -19.35 17.05
CA PRO A 145 3.70 -19.48 17.87
C PRO A 145 4.57 -20.69 17.49
N ASP A 146 5.89 -20.52 17.53
CA ASP A 146 6.86 -21.60 17.37
C ASP A 146 8.09 -21.42 18.28
N ASP A 147 9.14 -22.23 18.06
CA ASP A 147 10.37 -22.23 18.85
C ASP A 147 11.18 -20.92 18.75
N ARG A 148 10.88 -20.10 17.74
CA ARG A 148 11.55 -18.84 17.44
C ARG A 148 10.67 -17.61 17.69
N GLY A 149 9.45 -17.77 18.16
CA GLY A 149 8.51 -16.66 18.42
C GLY A 149 7.15 -16.93 17.78
N SER A 150 6.75 -16.17 16.75
CA SER A 150 5.45 -16.34 16.08
C SER A 150 5.53 -16.05 14.57
N SER A 151 4.84 -16.83 13.73
CA SER A 151 4.80 -16.56 12.28
C SER A 151 4.18 -15.20 11.97
N PHE A 152 4.47 -14.70 10.78
CA PHE A 152 3.74 -13.60 10.18
C PHE A 152 3.63 -13.92 8.69
N THR A 153 2.61 -14.70 8.33
CA THR A 153 2.49 -15.28 7.00
C THR A 153 1.18 -14.85 6.36
N ILE A 154 1.24 -14.23 5.19
CA ILE A 154 0.06 -13.85 4.43
C ILE A 154 -0.58 -15.13 3.88
N VAL A 155 -1.87 -15.31 4.12
CA VAL A 155 -2.65 -16.43 3.63
C VAL A 155 -3.76 -15.90 2.73
N VAL A 156 -3.82 -16.37 1.48
CA VAL A 156 -4.87 -15.99 0.53
C VAL A 156 -5.62 -17.25 0.11
N ASN A 157 -6.94 -17.27 0.30
CA ASN A 157 -7.80 -18.41 -0.02
C ASN A 157 -7.34 -19.75 0.63
N GLY A 158 -6.72 -19.67 1.81
CA GLY A 158 -6.18 -20.83 2.53
C GLY A 158 -4.74 -21.21 2.15
N GLU A 159 -4.15 -20.59 1.12
CA GLU A 159 -2.77 -20.85 0.70
C GLU A 159 -1.79 -19.84 1.32
N ARG A 160 -0.68 -20.34 1.88
CA ARG A 160 0.39 -19.51 2.43
C ARG A 160 1.19 -18.88 1.28
N ILE A 161 1.21 -17.55 1.24
CA ILE A 161 1.88 -16.77 0.21
C ILE A 161 3.23 -16.27 0.73
N PHE A 162 4.32 -16.72 0.09
CA PHE A 162 5.61 -16.06 0.28
C PHE A 162 5.61 -14.72 -0.47
N ALA A 163 5.59 -13.62 0.28
CA ALA A 163 5.61 -12.26 -0.25
C ALA A 163 7.00 -11.92 -0.80
N LYS A 164 7.03 -11.51 -2.07
CA LYS A 164 8.25 -11.09 -2.78
C LYS A 164 7.96 -9.74 -3.39
N GLY A 165 8.77 -8.73 -3.08
CA GLY A 165 8.42 -7.38 -3.44
C GLY A 165 9.35 -6.32 -2.92
N GLY A 166 8.81 -5.12 -2.80
CA GLY A 166 9.47 -3.98 -2.20
C GLY A 166 8.48 -2.92 -1.73
N ASN A 167 9.02 -1.84 -1.18
CA ASN A 167 8.24 -0.69 -0.73
C ASN A 167 8.02 0.26 -1.91
N TRP A 168 6.76 0.56 -2.18
CA TRP A 168 6.33 1.52 -3.18
C TRP A 168 6.31 2.92 -2.57
N VAL A 169 7.19 3.77 -3.09
CA VAL A 169 7.20 5.21 -2.85
C VAL A 169 6.60 5.93 -4.07
N PRO A 170 6.14 7.18 -3.93
CA PRO A 170 5.60 7.97 -5.04
C PRO A 170 6.51 7.91 -6.26
N ALA A 171 5.97 7.48 -7.40
CA ALA A 171 6.74 7.26 -8.62
C ALA A 171 7.32 8.56 -9.22
N ASP A 172 6.87 9.72 -8.73
CA ASP A 172 7.35 11.03 -9.13
C ASP A 172 7.21 12.00 -7.93
N PRO A 173 8.15 12.96 -7.73
CA PRO A 173 7.97 14.02 -6.73
C PRO A 173 6.73 14.89 -7.00
N PHE A 174 6.21 14.88 -8.24
CA PHE A 174 4.95 15.50 -8.62
C PHE A 174 3.94 14.41 -8.96
N PRO A 175 3.10 13.94 -8.01
CA PRO A 175 2.16 12.83 -8.24
C PRO A 175 1.20 13.06 -9.42
N SER A 176 0.92 14.32 -9.77
CA SER A 176 0.10 14.69 -10.94
C SER A 176 0.76 14.39 -12.29
N ALA A 177 2.07 14.15 -12.33
CA ALA A 177 2.81 13.80 -13.54
C ALA A 177 2.81 12.29 -13.83
N VAL A 178 2.34 11.45 -12.89
CA VAL A 178 2.33 10.00 -13.06
C VAL A 178 1.13 9.59 -13.90
N THR A 179 1.40 8.92 -15.04
CA THR A 179 0.36 8.45 -15.96
C THR A 179 -0.04 7.00 -15.69
N ALA A 180 -1.19 6.58 -16.22
CA ALA A 180 -1.64 5.18 -16.12
C ALA A 180 -0.67 4.21 -16.82
N GLU A 181 -0.03 4.64 -17.92
CA GLU A 181 0.98 3.87 -18.64
C GLU A 181 2.24 3.69 -17.80
N ARG A 182 2.64 4.71 -17.03
CA ARG A 182 3.78 4.62 -16.11
C ARG A 182 3.51 3.61 -15.00
N TYR A 183 2.32 3.63 -14.38
CA TYR A 183 1.94 2.58 -13.43
C TYR A 183 1.95 1.19 -14.07
N SER A 184 1.31 1.05 -15.24
CA SER A 184 1.23 -0.22 -15.96
C SER A 184 2.63 -0.78 -16.23
N HIS A 185 3.56 0.06 -16.70
CA HIS A 185 4.92 -0.35 -16.96
C HIS A 185 5.67 -0.78 -15.70
N LEU A 186 5.67 0.04 -14.65
CA LEU A 186 6.41 -0.24 -13.41
C LEU A 186 5.87 -1.50 -12.70
N LEU A 187 4.55 -1.66 -12.65
CA LEU A 187 3.92 -2.81 -12.03
C LEU A 187 4.07 -4.09 -12.87
N GLN A 188 4.13 -3.98 -14.20
CA GLN A 188 4.46 -5.12 -15.06
C GLN A 188 5.90 -5.60 -14.81
N LEU A 189 6.86 -4.67 -14.68
CA LEU A 189 8.26 -5.03 -14.36
C LEU A 189 8.37 -5.81 -13.04
N LEU A 190 7.52 -5.50 -12.06
CA LEU A 190 7.44 -6.23 -10.80
C LEU A 190 7.04 -7.70 -11.02
N VAL A 191 5.97 -7.93 -11.79
CA VAL A 191 5.50 -9.29 -12.11
C VAL A 191 6.49 -10.05 -12.99
N ASP A 192 7.09 -9.38 -13.97
CA ASP A 192 8.15 -9.94 -14.83
C ASP A 192 9.39 -10.32 -14.00
N GLY A 193 9.64 -9.58 -12.91
CA GLY A 193 10.64 -9.88 -11.88
C GLY A 193 10.22 -10.97 -10.88
N HIS A 194 9.09 -11.66 -11.12
CA HIS A 194 8.52 -12.71 -10.27
C HIS A 194 8.20 -12.27 -8.83
N MET A 195 7.96 -10.98 -8.62
CA MET A 195 7.42 -10.43 -7.38
C MET A 195 5.89 -10.49 -7.38
N ASN A 196 5.28 -10.43 -6.21
CA ASN A 196 3.83 -10.55 -6.03
C ASN A 196 3.26 -9.60 -4.96
N MET A 197 4.08 -8.76 -4.33
CA MET A 197 3.62 -7.83 -3.30
C MET A 197 4.31 -6.47 -3.38
N LEU A 198 3.58 -5.42 -3.00
CA LEU A 198 4.09 -4.08 -2.71
C LEU A 198 3.57 -3.60 -1.36
N ARG A 199 4.36 -2.77 -0.68
CA ARG A 199 3.89 -1.96 0.45
C ARG A 199 3.86 -0.49 0.05
N VAL A 200 2.67 0.13 0.01
CA VAL A 200 2.53 1.58 -0.20
C VAL A 200 2.89 2.30 1.10
N TRP A 201 4.06 2.92 1.10
CA TRP A 201 4.71 3.48 2.28
C TRP A 201 4.06 4.79 2.77
N GLY A 202 3.96 4.94 4.10
CA GLY A 202 3.17 5.98 4.78
C GLY A 202 3.63 7.43 4.64
N GLY A 203 4.87 7.72 4.23
CA GLY A 203 5.26 9.11 3.97
C GLY A 203 4.94 9.57 2.53
N GLY A 204 4.31 8.72 1.72
CA GLY A 204 3.92 8.99 0.35
C GLY A 204 2.52 9.58 0.20
N THR A 205 1.72 8.96 -0.64
CA THR A 205 0.30 9.29 -0.87
C THR A 205 -0.50 8.01 -1.11
N TYR A 206 -1.81 8.02 -0.83
CA TYR A 206 -2.70 6.99 -1.35
C TYR A 206 -2.73 7.09 -2.87
N GLU A 207 -2.33 6.00 -3.54
CA GLU A 207 -2.06 6.02 -4.96
C GLU A 207 -3.30 6.24 -5.84
N LEU A 208 -3.05 6.69 -7.08
CA LEU A 208 -4.10 6.97 -8.05
C LEU A 208 -4.88 5.70 -8.46
N PRO A 209 -6.14 5.81 -8.93
CA PRO A 209 -6.95 4.63 -9.30
C PRO A 209 -6.25 3.68 -10.28
N ALA A 210 -5.43 4.21 -11.20
CA ALA A 210 -4.69 3.41 -12.17
C ALA A 210 -3.69 2.45 -11.52
N PHE A 211 -3.08 2.80 -10.38
CA PHE A 211 -2.21 1.90 -9.62
C PHE A 211 -3.01 0.70 -9.12
N TRP A 212 -4.08 0.95 -8.36
CA TRP A 212 -4.88 -0.10 -7.74
C TRP A 212 -5.57 -1.02 -8.76
N GLN A 213 -6.10 -0.44 -9.84
CA GLN A 213 -6.69 -1.21 -10.94
C GLN A 213 -5.64 -2.08 -11.64
N THR A 214 -4.40 -1.61 -11.76
CA THR A 214 -3.31 -2.40 -12.33
C THR A 214 -2.88 -3.52 -11.38
N CYS A 215 -2.71 -3.24 -10.09
CA CYS A 215 -2.42 -4.27 -9.09
C CYS A 215 -3.50 -5.35 -9.03
N ASN A 216 -4.78 -4.96 -9.11
CA ASN A 216 -5.91 -5.89 -9.21
C ASN A 216 -5.78 -6.83 -10.41
N ARG A 217 -5.51 -6.30 -11.61
CA ARG A 217 -5.41 -7.09 -12.84
C ARG A 217 -4.16 -7.96 -12.92
N LEU A 218 -3.08 -7.52 -12.30
CA LEU A 218 -1.79 -8.21 -12.31
C LEU A 218 -1.62 -9.21 -11.15
N GLY A 219 -2.57 -9.28 -10.22
CA GLY A 219 -2.46 -10.13 -9.04
C GLY A 219 -1.40 -9.64 -8.03
N ILE A 220 -1.11 -8.34 -7.99
CA ILE A 220 -0.12 -7.79 -7.05
C ILE A 220 -0.82 -7.54 -5.71
N LEU A 221 -0.37 -8.19 -4.65
CA LEU A 221 -0.77 -7.91 -3.28
C LEU A 221 -0.27 -6.54 -2.85
N VAL A 222 -1.08 -5.79 -2.13
CA VAL A 222 -0.72 -4.46 -1.64
C VAL A 222 -1.00 -4.38 -0.14
N SER A 223 0.01 -4.10 0.66
CA SER A 223 -0.20 -3.48 1.97
C SER A 223 -0.12 -1.96 1.83
N VAL A 224 -0.85 -1.22 2.66
CA VAL A 224 -0.83 0.23 2.65
C VAL A 224 -0.82 0.78 4.06
N ASP A 225 0.03 1.76 4.27
CA ASP A 225 0.05 2.53 5.51
C ASP A 225 -0.97 3.67 5.40
N PHE A 226 -1.59 4.07 6.50
CA PHE A 226 -2.12 5.43 6.59
C PHE A 226 -0.95 6.43 6.57
N MET A 227 -1.19 7.64 6.06
CA MET A 227 -0.11 8.53 5.58
C MET A 227 0.66 9.26 6.70
N MET A 228 1.25 8.48 7.59
CA MET A 228 2.05 8.86 8.75
C MET A 228 3.38 8.09 8.72
N ALA A 229 4.51 8.79 8.89
CA ALA A 229 5.84 8.17 8.85
C ALA A 229 6.90 8.95 9.63
N CYS A 230 7.65 8.25 10.50
CA CYS A 230 8.90 8.71 11.15
C CYS A 230 8.85 10.14 11.73
N ALA A 231 7.74 10.58 12.31
CA ALA A 231 7.57 11.94 12.78
C ALA A 231 6.73 12.01 14.05
N GLU A 232 6.93 13.08 14.83
CA GLU A 232 6.07 13.42 15.95
C GLU A 232 4.81 14.11 15.42
N TYR A 233 3.69 13.40 15.44
CA TYR A 233 2.39 13.93 15.01
C TYR A 233 1.64 14.51 16.20
N PRO A 234 0.86 15.61 16.04
CA PRO A 234 0.08 16.22 17.11
C PRO A 234 -1.20 15.40 17.39
N ASP A 235 -1.05 14.14 17.78
CA ASP A 235 -2.15 13.20 18.04
C ASP A 235 -2.89 13.45 19.35
N ASP A 236 -2.44 14.42 20.14
CA ASP A 236 -3.14 14.97 21.28
C ASP A 236 -4.14 16.08 20.94
N GLU A 237 -3.97 16.70 19.77
CA GLU A 237 -4.78 17.81 19.31
C GLU A 237 -6.11 17.35 18.68
N PRO A 238 -7.27 17.81 19.20
CA PRO A 238 -8.58 17.39 18.68
C PRO A 238 -8.80 17.67 17.18
N TRP A 239 -8.21 18.75 16.67
CA TRP A 239 -8.33 19.11 15.25
C TRP A 239 -7.61 18.09 14.35
N PHE A 240 -6.49 17.54 14.82
CA PHE A 240 -5.70 16.56 14.06
C PHE A 240 -6.41 15.21 14.03
N ILE A 241 -6.91 14.75 15.18
CA ILE A 241 -7.75 13.54 15.26
C ILE A 241 -8.99 13.65 14.35
N ALA A 242 -9.65 14.82 14.33
CA ALA A 242 -10.79 15.05 13.44
C ALA A 242 -10.41 15.01 11.95
N ALA A 243 -9.25 15.57 11.59
CA ALA A 243 -8.71 15.50 10.24
C ALA A 243 -8.39 14.06 9.83
N MET A 244 -7.70 13.31 10.70
CA MET A 244 -7.39 11.89 10.47
C MET A 244 -8.64 11.04 10.32
N LYS A 245 -9.68 11.23 11.15
CA LYS A 245 -10.97 10.53 11.01
C LYS A 245 -11.57 10.72 9.63
N LYS A 246 -11.55 11.95 9.11
CA LYS A 246 -12.08 12.25 7.78
C LYS A 246 -11.25 11.59 6.67
N GLU A 247 -9.93 11.70 6.74
CA GLU A 247 -9.01 11.10 5.77
C GLU A 247 -9.13 9.57 5.74
N VAL A 248 -9.00 8.93 6.90
CA VAL A 248 -9.02 7.48 7.07
C VAL A 248 -10.36 6.89 6.62
N ALA A 249 -11.49 7.44 7.07
CA ALA A 249 -12.81 6.95 6.66
C ALA A 249 -13.02 7.07 5.15
N SER A 250 -12.62 8.20 4.54
CA SER A 250 -12.72 8.40 3.10
C SER A 250 -11.83 7.43 2.33
N THR A 251 -10.61 7.19 2.82
CA THR A 251 -9.62 6.30 2.18
C THR A 251 -10.06 4.85 2.22
N ILE A 252 -10.51 4.35 3.38
CA ILE A 252 -11.02 2.99 3.50
C ILE A 252 -12.19 2.78 2.54
N LYS A 253 -13.17 3.70 2.54
CA LYS A 253 -14.32 3.61 1.62
C LYS A 253 -13.90 3.65 0.15
N GLN A 254 -12.84 4.39 -0.20
CA GLN A 254 -12.32 4.46 -1.56
C GLN A 254 -11.60 3.16 -1.97
N LEU A 255 -10.87 2.51 -1.05
CA LEU A 255 -9.97 1.40 -1.39
C LEU A 255 -10.52 0.01 -1.11
N ARG A 256 -11.53 -0.14 -0.25
CA ARG A 256 -12.02 -1.44 0.26
C ARG A 256 -12.54 -2.43 -0.79
N ASN A 257 -12.87 -1.97 -2.01
CA ASN A 257 -13.27 -2.82 -3.14
C ASN A 257 -12.07 -3.46 -3.87
N HIS A 258 -10.84 -2.96 -3.71
CA HIS A 258 -9.69 -3.51 -4.41
C HIS A 258 -9.26 -4.85 -3.82
N PRO A 259 -9.34 -5.98 -4.55
CA PRO A 259 -8.85 -7.27 -4.06
C PRO A 259 -7.34 -7.29 -3.82
N SER A 260 -6.56 -6.46 -4.54
CA SER A 260 -5.11 -6.35 -4.36
C SER A 260 -4.72 -5.88 -2.96
N LEU A 261 -5.46 -4.95 -2.37
CA LEU A 261 -5.23 -4.50 -1.00
C LEU A 261 -5.43 -5.67 -0.04
N VAL A 262 -4.47 -5.97 0.83
CA VAL A 262 -4.51 -7.12 1.75
C VAL A 262 -4.22 -6.78 3.20
N ILE A 263 -3.49 -5.71 3.49
CA ILE A 263 -3.16 -5.31 4.87
C ILE A 263 -3.27 -3.78 4.96
N TRP A 264 -3.87 -3.31 6.05
CA TRP A 264 -3.79 -1.93 6.49
C TRP A 264 -2.75 -1.79 7.61
N TYR A 265 -1.86 -0.81 7.49
CA TYR A 265 -0.95 -0.40 8.57
C TYR A 265 -1.34 0.99 9.08
N GLY A 266 -1.21 1.22 10.38
CA GLY A 266 -1.51 2.51 10.99
C GLY A 266 -0.52 3.61 10.62
N ASP A 267 0.75 3.24 10.44
CA ASP A 267 1.85 4.17 10.14
C ASP A 267 3.13 3.42 9.71
N ASN A 268 4.15 4.19 9.36
CA ASN A 268 5.54 3.74 9.23
C ASN A 268 6.40 4.17 10.43
N GLU A 269 6.94 3.18 11.14
CA GLU A 269 8.00 3.26 12.16
C GLU A 269 7.73 4.14 13.38
N LEU A 270 6.49 4.61 13.62
CA LEU A 270 6.23 5.48 14.77
C LEU A 270 6.40 4.77 16.11
N ALA A 271 6.22 3.45 16.13
CA ALA A 271 6.37 2.62 17.31
C ALA A 271 7.56 1.64 17.22
N MET A 272 8.43 1.76 16.20
CA MET A 272 9.48 0.77 15.91
C MET A 272 10.34 0.41 17.14
N ASN A 273 10.66 1.42 17.95
CA ASN A 273 11.51 1.29 19.14
C ASN A 273 10.72 1.17 20.45
N ASN A 274 9.40 1.02 20.37
CA ASN A 274 8.49 0.95 21.49
C ASN A 274 7.99 -0.48 21.72
N ASN A 275 7.47 -0.71 22.92
CA ASN A 275 6.69 -1.89 23.28
C ASN A 275 5.20 -1.53 23.32
N GLU A 276 4.36 -2.55 23.45
CA GLU A 276 2.90 -2.40 23.50
C GLU A 276 2.42 -1.46 24.62
N GLU A 277 3.08 -1.50 25.78
CA GLU A 277 2.76 -0.64 26.92
C GLU A 277 3.24 0.81 26.78
N ASP A 278 4.20 1.08 25.91
CA ASP A 278 4.84 2.40 25.81
C ASP A 278 3.91 3.41 25.12
N ASP A 279 3.97 4.67 25.54
CA ASP A 279 3.32 5.76 24.83
C ASP A 279 4.23 6.25 23.70
N TYR A 280 3.64 6.51 22.53
CA TYR A 280 4.36 6.96 21.34
C TYR A 280 3.44 7.79 20.43
N TRP A 281 4.04 8.72 19.68
CA TRP A 281 3.33 9.56 18.74
C TRP A 281 2.62 8.73 17.68
N GLY A 282 1.32 8.90 17.52
CA GLY A 282 0.48 8.10 16.62
C GLY A 282 -0.31 7.01 17.31
N LYS A 283 0.01 6.63 18.56
CA LYS A 283 -0.75 5.64 19.33
C LYS A 283 -2.21 6.08 19.52
N ARG A 284 -2.46 7.38 19.74
CA ARG A 284 -3.83 7.91 19.87
C ARG A 284 -4.59 7.88 18.55
N VAL A 285 -3.94 8.23 17.43
CA VAL A 285 -4.54 8.07 16.10
C VAL A 285 -4.91 6.60 15.88
N CYS A 286 -4.03 5.67 16.23
CA CYS A 286 -4.30 4.26 16.09
C CYS A 286 -5.53 3.81 16.90
N ALA A 287 -5.57 4.14 18.18
CA ALA A 287 -6.63 3.72 19.09
C ALA A 287 -7.98 4.41 18.81
N GLU A 288 -7.97 5.70 18.50
CA GLU A 288 -9.18 6.52 18.34
C GLU A 288 -9.69 6.60 16.90
N VAL A 289 -8.86 6.25 15.91
CA VAL A 289 -9.16 6.45 14.48
C VAL A 289 -8.96 5.19 13.65
N THR A 290 -7.73 4.75 13.40
CA THR A 290 -7.48 3.74 12.35
C THR A 290 -7.99 2.37 12.75
N THR A 291 -7.80 1.94 14.00
CA THR A 291 -8.33 0.66 14.52
C THR A 291 -9.85 0.58 14.42
N PRO A 292 -10.64 1.50 15.03
CA PRO A 292 -12.10 1.41 14.98
C PRO A 292 -12.64 1.57 13.55
N LEU A 293 -12.06 2.45 12.73
CA LEU A 293 -12.54 2.65 11.36
C LEU A 293 -12.22 1.47 10.45
N CYS A 294 -11.07 0.81 10.58
CA CYS A 294 -10.81 -0.43 9.83
C CYS A 294 -11.79 -1.54 10.23
N ALA A 295 -12.02 -1.73 11.54
CA ALA A 295 -12.98 -2.71 12.03
C ALA A 295 -14.41 -2.45 11.56
N GLU A 296 -14.83 -1.18 11.47
CA GLU A 296 -16.16 -0.79 11.02
C GLU A 296 -16.32 -0.84 9.50
N LEU A 297 -15.37 -0.24 8.76
CA LEU A 297 -15.53 0.08 7.33
C LEU A 297 -14.90 -0.96 6.40
N ASP A 298 -13.93 -1.74 6.87
CA ASP A 298 -13.29 -2.83 6.13
C ASP A 298 -12.85 -4.01 7.03
N PRO A 299 -13.79 -4.72 7.67
CA PRO A 299 -13.50 -5.90 8.50
C PRO A 299 -13.01 -7.12 7.70
N SER A 300 -12.86 -7.00 6.37
CA SER A 300 -12.50 -8.13 5.50
C SER A 300 -10.99 -8.35 5.33
N ARG A 301 -10.19 -7.53 6.03
CA ARG A 301 -8.72 -7.54 5.95
C ARG A 301 -8.11 -7.29 7.33
N PRO A 302 -6.90 -7.82 7.60
CA PRO A 302 -6.15 -7.48 8.79
C PRO A 302 -5.72 -6.01 8.81
N PHE A 303 -5.66 -5.47 10.02
CA PHE A 303 -5.11 -4.16 10.34
C PHE A 303 -4.02 -4.33 11.41
N PHE A 304 -2.89 -3.65 11.23
CA PHE A 304 -1.81 -3.58 12.21
C PHE A 304 -1.55 -2.12 12.63
N PRO A 305 -1.36 -1.83 13.93
CA PRO A 305 -1.16 -0.49 14.45
C PRO A 305 -0.02 0.32 13.84
N THR A 306 1.08 -0.33 13.44
CA THR A 306 2.30 0.29 12.91
C THR A 306 3.04 -0.77 12.07
N SER A 307 3.98 -0.35 11.24
CA SER A 307 4.97 -1.21 10.59
C SER A 307 6.35 -0.69 11.00
N PRO A 308 7.18 -1.45 11.72
CA PRO A 308 6.99 -2.84 12.12
C PRO A 308 6.10 -3.02 13.36
N ILE A 309 5.50 -4.21 13.54
CA ILE A 309 4.67 -4.56 14.72
C ILE A 309 5.07 -5.90 15.34
N TYR A 310 4.78 -6.04 16.64
CA TYR A 310 5.00 -7.21 17.51
C TYR A 310 6.45 -7.49 17.94
N GLY A 311 6.58 -8.37 18.93
CA GLY A 311 7.83 -8.57 19.64
C GLY A 311 8.17 -7.41 20.56
N ARG A 312 9.40 -7.41 21.10
CA ARG A 312 9.88 -6.42 22.07
C ARG A 312 11.33 -6.02 21.75
N PRO A 313 11.58 -4.80 21.24
CA PRO A 313 10.58 -3.80 20.80
C PRO A 313 9.80 -4.29 19.56
N PHE A 314 8.87 -3.48 19.05
CA PHE A 314 8.06 -3.83 17.87
C PHE A 314 8.84 -4.16 16.59
N ASN A 315 10.14 -3.85 16.53
CA ASN A 315 11.03 -4.27 15.44
C ASN A 315 11.75 -5.61 15.70
N SER A 316 11.12 -6.54 16.41
CA SER A 316 11.74 -7.84 16.72
C SER A 316 11.80 -8.74 15.49
N GLN A 317 12.88 -9.51 15.34
CA GLN A 317 13.02 -10.51 14.27
C GLN A 317 12.23 -11.81 14.53
N ASP A 318 11.66 -11.96 15.73
CA ASP A 318 11.07 -13.20 16.24
C ASP A 318 9.54 -13.21 16.17
N ALA A 319 8.89 -12.06 16.01
CA ALA A 319 7.44 -11.95 15.88
C ALA A 319 7.07 -10.77 14.98
N GLY A 320 5.98 -10.91 14.22
CA GLY A 320 5.46 -9.84 13.38
C GLY A 320 6.29 -9.55 12.14
N ASP A 321 6.24 -8.30 11.67
CA ASP A 321 7.12 -7.81 10.63
C ASP A 321 8.27 -6.98 11.22
N CYS A 322 9.36 -6.86 10.49
CA CYS A 322 10.55 -6.14 10.94
C CYS A 322 11.23 -5.39 9.81
N HIS A 323 11.85 -4.28 10.18
CA HIS A 323 12.66 -3.41 9.35
C HIS A 323 14.13 -3.69 9.69
N VAL A 324 14.76 -4.54 8.86
CA VAL A 324 16.16 -4.96 9.06
C VAL A 324 16.92 -4.67 7.78
N SER A 325 17.81 -3.70 7.87
CA SER A 325 18.65 -3.26 6.76
C SER A 325 20.11 -3.43 7.15
N PRO A 326 20.78 -4.50 6.67
CA PRO A 326 22.21 -4.72 6.93
C PRO A 326 23.07 -3.52 6.53
N TRP A 327 22.59 -2.69 5.59
CA TRP A 327 23.23 -1.44 5.21
C TRP A 327 23.42 -0.45 6.36
N TYR A 328 22.55 -0.38 7.37
CA TYR A 328 22.74 0.56 8.48
C TYR A 328 23.63 -0.01 9.61
N GLU A 329 24.15 -1.22 9.43
CA GLU A 329 25.10 -1.82 10.37
C GLU A 329 26.53 -1.41 9.98
N VAL A 330 27.16 -0.56 10.79
CA VAL A 330 28.53 -0.06 10.55
C VAL A 330 29.53 -1.20 10.34
N ASP A 331 29.38 -2.30 11.10
CA ASP A 331 30.24 -3.48 10.98
C ASP A 331 30.03 -4.25 9.67
N PHE A 332 28.81 -4.21 9.10
CA PHE A 332 28.53 -4.73 7.76
C PHE A 332 29.26 -3.88 6.72
N LEU A 333 29.10 -2.56 6.76
CA LEU A 333 29.68 -1.64 5.77
C LEU A 333 31.21 -1.55 5.79
N LEU A 334 31.81 -1.56 6.99
CA LEU A 334 33.25 -1.43 7.17
C LEU A 334 33.96 -2.79 7.25
N GLY A 335 33.20 -3.89 7.24
CA GLY A 335 33.69 -5.25 7.30
C GLY A 335 34.19 -5.80 5.95
N ASP A 336 34.63 -7.07 5.95
CA ASP A 336 34.99 -7.77 4.73
C ASP A 336 33.75 -8.11 3.89
N MET A 337 33.37 -7.20 2.99
CA MET A 337 32.21 -7.37 2.13
C MET A 337 32.25 -8.58 1.19
N ARG A 338 33.34 -9.38 1.16
CA ARG A 338 33.34 -10.67 0.43
C ARG A 338 32.42 -11.72 1.09
N ASP A 339 32.11 -11.56 2.38
CA ASP A 339 31.19 -12.43 3.13
C ASP A 339 29.72 -11.94 3.12
N TYR A 340 29.40 -10.86 2.38
CA TYR A 340 28.11 -10.17 2.46
C TYR A 340 26.89 -11.10 2.31
N ARG A 341 27.00 -12.16 1.50
CA ARG A 341 25.93 -13.15 1.30
C ARG A 341 25.63 -13.95 2.56
N GLU A 342 26.63 -14.25 3.37
CA GLU A 342 26.47 -14.95 4.64
C GLU A 342 25.79 -14.02 5.65
N ARG A 343 26.24 -12.76 5.72
CA ARG A 343 25.63 -11.74 6.60
C ARG A 343 24.16 -11.43 6.23
N ILE A 344 23.84 -11.30 4.94
CA ILE A 344 22.43 -11.16 4.50
C ILE A 344 21.61 -12.40 4.87
N ARG A 345 22.19 -13.61 4.81
CA ARG A 345 21.52 -14.85 5.21
C ARG A 345 21.29 -14.94 6.72
N GLU A 346 22.10 -14.24 7.50
CA GLU A 346 21.93 -14.11 8.95
C GLU A 346 20.85 -13.10 9.34
N GLY A 347 20.59 -12.10 8.49
CA GLY A 347 19.43 -11.22 8.61
C GLY A 347 18.13 -12.01 8.54
N ARG A 348 17.52 -12.24 9.71
CA ARG A 348 16.35 -13.10 9.87
C ARG A 348 15.17 -12.23 10.28
N GLY A 349 13.98 -12.59 9.83
CA GLY A 349 12.73 -11.97 10.24
C GLY A 349 11.61 -12.94 9.96
N ARG A 350 10.50 -12.84 10.71
CA ARG A 350 9.29 -13.61 10.40
C ARG A 350 8.63 -13.08 9.13
N PHE A 351 8.70 -11.77 8.94
CA PHE A 351 8.40 -11.05 7.69
C PHE A 351 9.29 -9.81 7.61
N LEU A 352 10.06 -9.66 6.53
CA LEU A 352 10.90 -8.48 6.30
C LEU A 352 10.11 -7.47 5.46
N SER A 353 9.43 -6.54 6.13
CA SER A 353 8.62 -5.49 5.47
C SER A 353 9.50 -4.36 4.94
N GLU A 354 10.68 -4.13 5.52
CA GLU A 354 11.72 -3.28 4.97
C GLU A 354 13.11 -3.91 5.07
N SER A 355 13.86 -3.82 3.98
CA SER A 355 15.30 -4.09 3.94
C SER A 355 15.91 -3.33 2.77
N ALA A 356 16.85 -2.42 3.06
CA ALA A 356 17.45 -1.55 2.08
C ALA A 356 18.92 -1.91 1.83
N ILE A 357 19.29 -1.90 0.54
CA ILE A 357 20.67 -1.85 0.08
C ILE A 357 20.71 -0.80 -1.04
N PRO A 358 21.40 0.34 -0.86
CA PRO A 358 21.47 1.37 -1.88
C PRO A 358 22.31 0.89 -3.07
N GLY A 359 22.02 1.48 -4.22
CA GLY A 359 22.73 1.23 -5.46
C GLY A 359 22.65 2.42 -6.38
N SER A 360 23.56 2.46 -7.35
CA SER A 360 23.55 3.51 -8.37
C SER A 360 22.62 3.12 -9.53
N PRO A 361 21.81 4.06 -10.06
CA PRO A 361 21.04 3.80 -11.28
C PRO A 361 21.98 3.57 -12.47
N PRO A 362 21.49 2.95 -13.58
CA PRO A 362 22.32 2.72 -14.75
C PRO A 362 22.82 4.05 -15.36
N LEU A 363 23.97 4.01 -16.05
CA LEU A 363 24.58 5.18 -16.67
C LEU A 363 23.61 5.96 -17.56
N SER A 364 22.74 5.27 -18.30
CA SER A 364 21.70 5.90 -19.14
C SER A 364 20.70 6.74 -18.36
N SER A 365 20.46 6.43 -17.08
CA SER A 365 19.62 7.23 -16.18
C SER A 365 20.41 8.36 -15.54
N LEU A 366 21.66 8.11 -15.12
CA LEU A 366 22.57 9.15 -14.62
C LEU A 366 22.73 10.28 -15.63
N LEU A 367 22.93 9.96 -16.91
CA LEU A 367 23.13 10.95 -17.98
C LEU A 367 21.90 11.81 -18.30
N LYS A 368 20.74 11.53 -17.71
CA LYS A 368 19.57 12.44 -17.77
C LYS A 368 19.70 13.60 -16.79
N MET A 369 20.59 13.49 -15.80
CA MET A 369 20.72 14.42 -14.69
C MET A 369 22.17 14.83 -14.39
N MET A 370 23.15 14.17 -15.01
CA MET A 370 24.59 14.42 -14.86
C MET A 370 25.25 14.42 -16.23
N THR A 371 26.28 15.25 -16.41
CA THR A 371 27.18 15.13 -17.56
C THR A 371 28.19 14.00 -17.31
N MET A 372 28.89 13.55 -18.35
CA MET A 372 30.00 12.60 -18.17
C MET A 372 31.12 13.18 -17.30
N ALA A 373 31.32 14.50 -17.31
CA ALA A 373 32.29 15.15 -16.43
C ALA A 373 31.85 15.05 -14.96
N ASP A 374 30.58 15.27 -14.67
CA ASP A 374 30.03 15.12 -13.30
C ASP A 374 30.13 13.67 -12.81
N VAL A 375 29.93 12.68 -13.70
CA VAL A 375 30.05 11.25 -13.36
C VAL A 375 31.49 10.86 -13.03
N ALA A 376 32.46 11.46 -13.75
CA ALA A 376 33.88 11.19 -13.60
C ALA A 376 34.58 12.12 -12.59
N ASP A 377 33.84 12.99 -11.91
CA ASP A 377 34.39 13.95 -10.95
C ASP A 377 34.90 13.24 -9.69
N GLU A 378 36.20 13.33 -9.45
CA GLU A 378 36.87 12.77 -8.25
C GLU A 378 36.46 13.47 -6.95
N GLN A 379 36.02 14.74 -7.02
CA GLN A 379 35.49 15.44 -5.84
C GLN A 379 34.09 14.95 -5.46
N ALA A 380 33.38 14.36 -6.45
CA ALA A 380 32.06 13.77 -6.30
C ALA A 380 30.97 14.76 -5.85
N ASP A 381 31.12 16.06 -6.15
CA ASP A 381 30.20 17.11 -5.68
C ASP A 381 28.76 16.83 -6.12
N ILE A 382 28.57 16.44 -7.39
CA ILE A 382 27.24 16.15 -7.93
C ILE A 382 26.70 14.81 -7.42
N TRP A 383 27.58 13.85 -7.13
CA TRP A 383 27.18 12.57 -6.52
C TRP A 383 26.68 12.78 -5.09
N GLU A 384 27.40 13.55 -4.27
CA GLU A 384 26.96 13.94 -2.93
C GLU A 384 25.68 14.77 -2.99
N PHE A 385 25.58 15.72 -3.93
CA PHE A 385 24.36 16.50 -4.11
C PHE A 385 23.15 15.64 -4.47
N ARG A 386 23.31 14.56 -5.24
CA ARG A 386 22.20 13.71 -5.70
C ARG A 386 21.90 12.53 -4.79
N THR A 387 22.86 12.14 -3.95
CA THR A 387 22.62 11.17 -2.88
C THR A 387 21.97 11.90 -1.71
N LYS A 388 20.92 11.32 -1.13
CA LYS A 388 20.26 11.89 0.04
C LYS A 388 20.64 11.06 1.25
N ASP A 389 20.90 11.74 2.35
CA ASP A 389 21.23 11.12 3.62
C ASP A 389 19.99 10.99 4.48
N ASN A 390 19.99 9.98 5.35
CA ASN A 390 18.95 9.84 6.35
C ASN A 390 19.06 10.99 7.36
N PRO A 391 18.06 11.88 7.47
CA PRO A 391 18.09 12.99 8.42
C PRO A 391 18.18 12.53 9.89
N TYR A 392 17.90 11.25 10.16
CA TYR A 392 17.96 10.63 11.49
C TYR A 392 19.28 9.90 11.77
N ASN A 393 20.20 9.79 10.81
CA ASN A 393 21.43 8.98 10.99
C ASN A 393 22.48 9.60 11.91
N GLY A 394 22.36 10.86 12.34
CA GLY A 394 23.20 11.48 13.38
C GLY A 394 24.73 11.45 13.17
N GLN A 395 25.19 10.98 12.00
CA GLN A 395 26.60 10.79 11.65
C GLN A 395 26.95 11.75 10.52
N ASP A 396 27.32 12.98 10.88
CA ASP A 396 27.66 14.05 9.95
C ASP A 396 28.87 13.71 9.03
N GLU A 397 29.67 12.70 9.39
CA GLU A 397 30.90 12.32 8.66
C GLU A 397 30.72 11.11 7.70
N LEU A 398 29.56 10.45 7.68
CA LEU A 398 29.31 9.23 6.88
C LEU A 398 28.03 9.38 6.04
N THR A 399 28.09 10.22 5.02
CA THR A 399 27.01 10.30 4.03
C THR A 399 26.80 8.95 3.34
N HIS A 400 25.57 8.65 2.91
CA HIS A 400 25.20 7.49 2.12
C HIS A 400 26.10 7.35 0.88
N TYR A 401 26.52 8.46 0.27
CA TYR A 401 27.46 8.42 -0.85
C TYR A 401 28.84 7.88 -0.42
N ARG A 402 29.40 8.42 0.67
CA ARG A 402 30.70 7.96 1.20
C ARG A 402 30.64 6.52 1.69
N LEU A 403 29.49 6.06 2.17
CA LEU A 403 29.24 4.65 2.49
C LEU A 403 29.23 3.76 1.24
N LEU A 404 28.59 4.20 0.16
CA LEU A 404 28.61 3.52 -1.14
C LEU A 404 30.02 3.42 -1.71
N GLU A 405 30.80 4.50 -1.65
CA GLU A 405 32.19 4.55 -2.08
C GLU A 405 33.06 3.53 -1.31
N LYS A 406 32.96 3.54 0.03
CA LYS A 406 33.67 2.57 0.89
C LYS A 406 33.25 1.12 0.59
N THR A 407 31.95 0.88 0.41
CA THR A 407 31.43 -0.46 0.08
C THR A 407 31.97 -0.94 -1.26
N ALA A 408 31.99 -0.07 -2.28
CA ALA A 408 32.54 -0.39 -3.58
C ALA A 408 34.05 -0.69 -3.51
N ALA A 409 34.82 0.11 -2.76
CA ALA A 409 36.24 -0.12 -2.55
C ALA A 409 36.51 -1.46 -1.83
N ALA A 410 35.68 -1.81 -0.84
CA ALA A 410 35.77 -3.09 -0.13
C ALA A 410 35.43 -4.30 -1.03
N LEU A 411 34.43 -4.16 -1.90
CA LEU A 411 33.99 -5.25 -2.81
C LEU A 411 34.95 -5.46 -3.99
N PHE A 412 35.47 -4.38 -4.58
CA PHE A 412 36.17 -4.41 -5.87
C PHE A 412 37.67 -4.08 -5.77
N GLY A 413 38.17 -3.74 -4.58
CA GLY A 413 39.54 -3.26 -4.35
C GLY A 413 39.66 -1.77 -4.65
N GLY A 414 40.39 -1.04 -3.82
CA GLY A 414 40.63 0.40 -4.01
C GLY A 414 41.30 0.72 -5.35
N GLU A 415 40.79 1.77 -6.01
CA GLU A 415 41.23 2.36 -7.27
C GLU A 415 41.25 1.42 -8.50
N ARG A 416 40.19 1.50 -9.32
CA ARG A 416 40.37 1.42 -10.78
C ARG A 416 40.29 2.83 -11.34
N GLY A 417 41.47 3.45 -11.51
CA GLY A 417 41.62 4.55 -12.47
C GLY A 417 41.16 4.12 -13.87
N PRO A 418 40.83 5.07 -14.75
CA PRO A 418 40.17 4.78 -16.03
C PRO A 418 41.03 3.84 -16.89
N ALA A 419 40.37 2.82 -17.46
CA ALA A 419 40.95 1.88 -18.41
C ALA A 419 41.07 2.46 -19.83
#